data_AF-R9GN81-F1
#
_entry.id   AF-R9GN81-F1
#
_cell.length_a   1.000
_cell.length_b   1.000
_cell.length_c   1.000
_cell.angle_alpha   90.00
_cell.angle_beta   90.00
_cell.angle_gamma   90.00
#
_symmetry.space_group_name_H-M   'P 1'
#
loop_
_entity.id
_entity.type
_entity.pdbx_description
1 polymer ?
#
loop_
_entity_poly.entity_id
_entity_poly.type
_entity_poly.pdbx_seq_one_letter_code
_entity_poly.pdbx_strand_id
1 'polypeptide(L)'
;MEDQMQIIPLILIAFVENAFKHGIVSDADHPVKIDLQVQHDLMIFEVWNLKSAQNKDNTGGIGLSNVKRRLELLYEGRYELLIDETISTYYCKLALHL
;
A
#
# COMPACT_ATOMS: atom_id res chain seq x y z
N MET A 1 24.90 3.65 -18.40
CA MET A 1 24.41 2.59 -17.49
C MET A 1 22.99 2.96 -17.17
N GLU A 2 22.02 2.09 -17.44
CA GLU A 2 20.66 2.32 -16.95
C GLU A 2 20.71 2.15 -15.43
N ASP A 3 20.50 3.24 -14.69
CA ASP A 3 20.34 3.16 -13.25
C ASP A 3 19.05 2.36 -12.98
N GLN A 4 19.22 1.13 -12.51
CA GLN A 4 18.09 0.28 -12.14
C GLN A 4 17.52 0.79 -10.81
N MET A 5 16.31 1.33 -10.84
CA MET A 5 15.56 1.66 -9.64
C MET A 5 15.27 0.37 -8.84
N GLN A 6 15.78 0.29 -7.61
CA GLN A 6 15.66 -0.89 -6.75
C GLN A 6 14.79 -0.62 -5.54
N ILE A 7 13.70 -1.38 -5.41
CA ILE A 7 12.90 -1.44 -4.20
C ILE A 7 13.16 -2.74 -3.44
N ILE A 8 13.17 -2.65 -2.11
CA ILE A 8 13.28 -3.81 -1.25
C ILE A 8 12.09 -4.75 -1.47
N PRO A 9 12.32 -6.06 -1.61
CA PRO A 9 11.26 -7.04 -1.79
C PRO A 9 10.18 -6.94 -0.71
N LEU A 10 8.94 -7.24 -1.10
CA LEU A 10 7.80 -7.40 -0.18
C LEU A 10 7.31 -6.12 0.52
N ILE A 11 7.77 -4.92 0.15
CA ILE A 11 7.14 -3.68 0.64
C ILE A 11 5.76 -3.51 0.00
N LEU A 12 5.69 -3.61 -1.33
CA LEU A 12 4.43 -3.39 -2.07
C LEU A 12 3.38 -4.46 -1.78
N ILE A 13 3.81 -5.72 -1.61
CA ILE A 13 2.90 -6.85 -1.39
C ILE A 13 2.07 -6.70 -0.11
N ALA A 14 2.61 -6.04 0.92
CA ALA A 14 1.90 -5.87 2.18
C ALA A 14 0.65 -4.99 2.04
N PHE A 15 0.67 -3.98 1.15
CA PHE A 15 -0.50 -3.16 0.85
C PHE A 15 -1.53 -3.93 0.03
N VAL A 16 -1.07 -4.73 -0.93
CA VAL A 16 -1.93 -5.61 -1.74
C VAL A 16 -2.61 -6.64 -0.84
N GLU A 17 -1.86 -7.33 0.02
CA GLU A 17 -2.41 -8.27 1.00
C GLU A 17 -3.44 -7.61 1.92
N ASN A 18 -3.23 -6.36 2.33
CA ASN A 18 -4.19 -5.63 3.14
C ASN A 18 -5.53 -5.47 2.40
N ALA A 19 -5.49 -5.10 1.11
CA ALA A 19 -6.67 -4.98 0.28
C ALA A 19 -7.38 -6.33 0.04
N PHE A 20 -6.64 -7.43 -0.11
CA PHE A 20 -7.28 -8.76 -0.25
C PHE A 20 -7.84 -9.32 1.07
N LYS A 21 -7.20 -9.04 2.21
CA LYS A 21 -7.65 -9.53 3.53
C LYS A 21 -8.86 -8.75 4.04
N HIS A 22 -8.87 -7.43 3.87
CA HIS A 22 -9.89 -6.56 4.45
C HIS A 22 -10.88 -6.03 3.40
N GLY A 23 -10.58 -6.20 2.12
CA GLY A 23 -11.38 -5.67 1.04
C GLY A 23 -12.45 -6.61 0.51
N ILE A 24 -13.47 -6.01 -0.10
CA ILE A 24 -14.45 -6.74 -0.90
C ILE A 24 -13.84 -6.93 -2.29
N VAL A 25 -13.49 -8.17 -2.63
CA VAL A 25 -12.83 -8.52 -3.91
C VAL A 25 -13.78 -9.17 -4.92
N SER A 26 -14.98 -9.53 -4.49
CA SER A 26 -16.01 -10.20 -5.30
C SER A 26 -16.99 -9.24 -5.95
N ASP A 27 -16.86 -7.94 -5.70
CA ASP A 27 -17.71 -6.90 -6.27
C ASP A 27 -17.09 -6.39 -7.58
N ALA A 28 -17.73 -6.72 -8.70
CA ALA A 28 -17.26 -6.34 -10.03
C ALA A 28 -17.45 -4.84 -10.32
N ASP A 29 -18.42 -4.18 -9.67
CA ASP A 29 -18.69 -2.75 -9.85
C ASP A 29 -17.69 -1.91 -9.04
N HIS A 30 -17.15 -2.49 -7.97
CA HIS A 30 -16.18 -1.85 -7.09
C HIS A 30 -14.94 -2.73 -6.84
N PRO A 31 -14.13 -3.00 -7.88
CA PRO A 31 -12.96 -3.85 -7.73
C PRO A 31 -11.89 -3.17 -6.87
N VAL A 32 -11.00 -3.99 -6.29
CA VAL A 32 -9.74 -3.50 -5.73
C VAL A 32 -8.94 -2.84 -6.86
N LYS A 33 -8.50 -1.60 -6.63
CA LYS A 33 -7.70 -0.84 -7.57
C LYS A 33 -6.26 -0.78 -7.06
N ILE A 34 -5.32 -1.14 -7.92
CA ILE A 34 -3.89 -1.09 -7.64
C ILE A 34 -3.26 -0.35 -8.80
N ASP A 35 -2.52 0.72 -8.50
CA ASP A 35 -1.82 1.53 -9.50
C ASP A 35 -0.35 1.70 -9.10
N LEU A 36 0.54 1.58 -10.08
CA LEU A 36 1.98 1.78 -9.91
C LEU A 36 2.46 2.69 -11.03
N GLN A 37 2.94 3.87 -10.64
CA GLN A 37 3.50 4.86 -11.55
C GLN A 37 4.94 5.12 -11.20
N VAL A 38 5.77 5.28 -12.22
CA VAL A 38 7.16 5.69 -12.07
C VAL A 38 7.39 6.89 -12.96
N GLN A 39 7.86 7.99 -12.36
CA GLN A 39 8.23 9.21 -13.06
C GLN A 39 9.60 9.66 -12.56
N HIS A 40 10.61 9.58 -13.44
CA HIS A 40 12.01 9.80 -13.07
C HIS A 40 12.39 8.88 -11.90
N ASP A 41 12.78 9.45 -10.76
CA ASP A 41 13.20 8.73 -9.56
C ASP A 41 12.06 8.57 -8.54
N LEU A 42 10.84 9.01 -8.88
CA LEU A 42 9.68 8.91 -8.00
C LEU A 42 8.79 7.74 -8.43
N MET A 43 8.66 6.75 -7.54
CA MET A 43 7.66 5.71 -7.64
C MET A 43 6.45 6.05 -6.77
N ILE A 44 5.26 5.95 -7.34
CA ILE A 44 3.98 6.13 -6.66
C ILE A 44 3.23 4.81 -6.74
N PHE A 45 2.89 4.24 -5.59
CA PHE A 45 2.12 3.03 -5.48
C PHE A 45 0.84 3.29 -4.70
N GLU A 46 -0.30 2.99 -5.32
CA GLU A 46 -1.62 3.27 -4.76
C GLU A 46 -2.46 1.99 -4.71
N VAL A 47 -3.15 1.80 -3.59
CA VAL A 47 -4.09 0.69 -3.38
C VAL A 47 -5.38 1.23 -2.81
N TRP A 48 -6.50 0.89 -3.42
CA TRP A 48 -7.84 1.24 -2.98
C TRP A 48 -8.77 0.03 -2.96
N ASN A 49 -9.60 -0.09 -1.93
CA ASN A 49 -10.64 -1.13 -1.86
C ASN A 49 -11.85 -0.68 -1.03
N LEU A 50 -13.02 -1.26 -1.31
CA LEU A 50 -14.13 -1.27 -0.36
C LEU A 50 -13.79 -2.17 0.83
N LYS A 51 -14.19 -1.81 2.04
CA LYS A 51 -13.97 -2.59 3.27
C LYS A 51 -15.09 -3.60 3.48
N SER A 52 -14.73 -4.83 3.80
CA SER A 52 -15.70 -5.85 4.21
C SER A 52 -16.19 -5.57 5.63
N ALA A 53 -17.52 -5.50 5.82
CA ALA A 53 -18.13 -5.34 7.14
C ALA A 53 -17.89 -6.53 8.09
N GLN A 54 -17.48 -7.68 7.55
CA GLN A 54 -17.27 -8.91 8.33
C GLN A 54 -15.92 -8.95 9.05
N ASN A 55 -14.93 -8.15 8.62
CA ASN A 55 -13.57 -8.20 9.16
C ASN A 55 -13.35 -7.07 10.18
N LYS A 56 -14.00 -7.17 11.35
CA LYS A 56 -13.66 -6.40 12.57
C LYS A 56 -12.48 -7.01 13.31
N ASP A 57 -11.50 -7.53 12.59
CA ASP A 57 -10.24 -7.92 13.20
C ASP A 57 -9.49 -6.63 13.57
N ASN A 58 -9.59 -6.25 14.84
CA ASN A 58 -8.81 -5.17 15.48
C ASN A 58 -7.28 -5.43 15.44
N THR A 59 -6.82 -6.45 14.71
CA THR A 59 -5.41 -6.78 14.43
C THR A 59 -4.87 -6.11 13.16
N GLY A 60 -5.68 -5.29 12.48
CA GLY A 60 -5.26 -4.37 11.43
C GLY A 60 -4.18 -3.42 11.93
N GLY A 61 -2.91 -3.81 11.79
CA GLY A 61 -1.80 -3.02 12.31
C GLY A 61 -0.45 -3.70 12.23
N ILE A 62 -0.37 -5.04 12.32
CA ILE A 62 0.93 -5.73 12.32
C ILE A 62 1.62 -5.61 10.95
N GLY A 63 0.89 -5.88 9.85
CA GLY A 63 1.45 -5.79 8.50
C GLY A 63 1.95 -4.38 8.18
N LEU A 64 1.09 -3.38 8.42
CA LEU A 64 1.42 -1.99 8.12
C LEU A 64 2.47 -1.40 9.07
N SER A 65 2.49 -1.76 10.36
CA SER A 65 3.55 -1.32 11.29
C SER A 65 4.92 -1.90 10.91
N ASN A 66 4.97 -3.15 10.47
CA ASN A 66 6.20 -3.75 9.94
C ASN A 66 6.68 -3.06 8.68
N VAL A 67 5.77 -2.69 7.77
CA VAL A 67 6.11 -1.92 6.56
C VAL A 67 6.61 -0.53 6.92
N LYS A 68 5.89 0.21 7.78
CA LYS A 68 6.30 1.53 8.26
C LYS A 68 7.70 1.49 8.88
N ARG A 69 7.97 0.50 9.74
CA ARG A 69 9.29 0.32 10.35
C ARG A 69 10.38 0.05 9.31
N ARG A 70 10.11 -0.75 8.28
CA ARG A 70 11.07 -1.01 7.19
C ARG A 70 11.31 0.23 6.33
N LEU A 71 10.25 0.97 6.01
CA LEU A 71 10.34 2.24 5.28
C LEU A 71 11.20 3.24 6.05
N GLU A 72 10.96 3.38 7.35
CA GLU A 72 11.76 4.25 8.21
C GLU A 72 13.25 3.86 8.22
N LEU A 73 13.56 2.57 8.35
CA LEU A 73 14.95 2.11 8.44
C LEU A 73 15.72 2.16 7.11
N LEU A 74 15.04 2.07 5.98
CA LEU A 74 15.67 1.81 4.68
C LEU A 74 15.52 2.99 3.70
N TYR A 75 14.50 3.81 3.94
CA TYR A 75 14.11 4.91 3.06
C TYR A 75 13.88 6.20 3.85
N GLU A 76 14.46 6.36 5.04
CA GLU A 76 14.36 7.59 5.85
C GLU A 76 14.54 8.84 4.99
N GLY A 77 13.59 9.78 5.09
CA GLY A 77 13.59 11.02 4.31
C GLY A 77 13.37 10.86 2.80
N ARG A 78 13.12 9.65 2.30
CA ARG A 78 12.91 9.31 0.87
C ARG A 78 11.55 8.70 0.57
N TYR A 79 10.66 8.63 1.57
CA TYR A 79 9.31 8.11 1.36
C TYR A 79 8.24 9.01 1.99
N GLU A 80 7.06 8.99 1.39
CA GLU A 80 5.84 9.49 1.99
C GLU A 80 4.79 8.38 1.97
N LEU A 81 4.12 8.18 3.10
CA LEU A 81 3.06 7.19 3.24
C LEU A 81 1.77 7.88 3.68
N LEU A 82 0.79 7.92 2.79
CA LEU A 82 -0.56 8.39 3.06
C LEU A 82 -1.50 7.18 3.20
N ILE A 83 -2.32 7.22 4.24
CA ILE A 83 -3.40 6.24 4.45
C ILE A 83 -4.66 7.06 4.71
N ASP A 84 -5.68 6.82 3.91
CA ASP A 84 -7.01 7.39 4.10
C ASP A 84 -8.00 6.24 4.28
N GLU A 85 -8.64 6.22 5.43
CA GLU A 85 -9.53 5.14 5.82
C GLU A 85 -10.87 5.72 6.27
N THR A 86 -11.94 5.25 5.63
CA THR A 86 -13.31 5.57 6.01
C THR A 86 -14.01 4.33 6.57
N ILE A 87 -15.30 4.47 6.86
CA ILE A 87 -16.14 3.33 7.27
C ILE A 87 -16.23 2.30 6.14
N SER A 88 -16.30 2.74 4.88
CA SER A 88 -16.57 1.89 3.72
C SER A 88 -15.36 1.66 2.81
N THR A 89 -14.33 2.50 2.89
CA THR A 89 -13.18 2.46 1.97
C THR A 89 -11.86 2.44 2.72
N TYR A 90 -10.86 1.84 2.08
CA TYR A 90 -9.47 1.95 2.47
C TYR A 90 -8.66 2.40 1.25
N TYR A 91 -7.79 3.39 1.46
CA TYR A 91 -6.86 3.89 0.47
C TYR A 91 -5.47 4.02 1.09
N CYS A 92 -4.46 3.61 0.34
CA CYS A 92 -3.08 3.82 0.71
C CYS A 92 -2.28 4.29 -0.51
N LYS A 93 -1.40 5.27 -0.29
CA LYS A 93 -0.44 5.77 -1.26
C LYS A 93 0.95 5.77 -0.63
N LEU A 94 1.88 5.08 -1.28
CA LEU A 94 3.31 5.15 -1.00
C LEU A 94 3.97 5.92 -2.14
N ALA A 95 4.58 7.06 -1.82
CA ALA A 95 5.51 7.73 -2.70
C ALA A 95 6.94 7.43 -2.24
N LEU A 96 7.80 6.99 -3.15
CA LEU A 96 9.16 6.58 -2.83
C LEU A 96 10.14 7.14 -3.86
N HIS A 97 11.15 7.86 -3.35
CA HIS A 97 12.28 8.31 -4.14
C HIS A 97 13.34 7.19 -4.18
N LEU A 98 13.60 6.67 -5.37
CA LEU A 98 14.46 5.50 -5.63
C LEU A 98 15.85 5.89 -6.14
#